data_AF-A0ABD3NTQ4-F1
#
_entry.id   AF-A0ABD3NTQ4-F1
#
_cell.length_a   1.000
_cell.length_b   1.000
_cell.length_c   1.000
_cell.angle_alpha   90.00
_cell.angle_beta   90.00
_cell.angle_gamma   90.00
#
_symmetry.space_group_name_H-M   'P 1'
#
loop_
_entity.id
_entity.type
_entity.pdbx_description
1 polymer ?
#
loop_
_entity_poly.entity_id
_entity_poly.type
_entity_poly.pdbx_seq_one_letter_code
_entity_poly.pdbx_strand_id
1 'polypeptide(L)'
;MGCPPKPNNHHVLTCMMLFLIEASSLAVLALVAPFNFVTLAQPASFSPPSSVVHPSLGNRGGSTGGKKQRGAFDGDGATFTEVEGPVKCVVHFIEPYMIDPNAEETSIKVCVVDPEYEGASISGTTYELDESSFPYNFFDDVEYSSTVLTISTASIRKSTVGRNGGGIISRKKGATATKERLDRSKRVVVGGLRGSNGNDDNHEMPFERSRGRRLAQTMGKSFLIVLYAMPLDASNTHRTSVQLANDIFGINDSVSEPQDLVNARSQVLRCSRGQLNYVPACGTAEQMCYPFVNQSVSFVNGVLQVPINYNITGIAWGTVMNWVEAEAQKILQAQTPPINISSFNQIMHVIPDAADWGGMAAAAYVGGQTSVFSSSYAFVMGLQVHEFGHNIGLRHSGYNGNSYADHSDLMGNPSYGDDGPAICFNGAKSWETG
;
A
#
# COMPACT_ATOMS: atom_id res chain seq x y z
N MET A 1 12.45 35.04 54.33
CA MET A 1 12.36 36.42 53.80
C MET A 1 11.50 36.34 52.54
N GLY A 2 10.30 36.86 52.39
CA GLY A 2 9.49 37.77 53.18
C GLY A 2 8.67 38.63 52.21
N CYS A 3 7.42 38.26 51.94
CA CYS A 3 6.39 39.18 51.44
C CYS A 3 5.11 38.91 52.24
N PRO A 4 4.59 39.91 53.00
CA PRO A 4 3.47 39.73 53.92
C PRO A 4 2.17 40.35 53.30
N PRO A 5 1.07 40.55 54.04
CA PRO A 5 -0.22 39.88 53.80
C PRO A 5 -1.33 40.88 53.41
N LYS A 6 -2.57 40.40 53.16
CA LYS A 6 -3.84 41.12 53.44
C LYS A 6 -5.08 40.23 53.17
N PRO A 7 -6.29 40.57 53.71
CA PRO A 7 -6.93 39.69 54.71
C PRO A 7 -8.43 39.40 54.45
N ASN A 8 -8.99 38.48 55.28
CA ASN A 8 -10.37 38.41 55.80
C ASN A 8 -11.53 38.37 54.77
N ASN A 9 -12.60 37.57 54.86
CA ASN A 9 -13.25 36.75 55.88
C ASN A 9 -14.22 35.84 55.11
N HIS A 10 -14.49 34.61 55.55
CA HIS A 10 -15.85 34.09 55.76
C HIS A 10 -15.80 32.75 56.51
N HIS A 11 -16.72 32.65 57.47
CA HIS A 11 -17.05 31.62 58.44
C HIS A 11 -16.89 30.14 57.98
N VAL A 12 -16.18 29.31 58.76
CA VAL A 12 -16.71 28.33 59.74
C VAL A 12 -17.63 27.26 59.12
N LEU A 13 -17.10 26.05 58.88
CA LEU A 13 -17.59 24.83 59.53
C LEU A 13 -16.58 23.67 59.42
N THR A 14 -16.52 22.91 60.51
CA THR A 14 -15.57 21.85 60.87
C THR A 14 -16.17 20.46 60.61
N CYS A 15 -15.32 19.45 60.37
CA CYS A 15 -15.45 17.97 60.54
C CYS A 15 -14.88 17.25 59.30
N MET A 16 -13.72 16.58 59.30
CA MET A 16 -13.12 15.54 60.15
C MET A 16 -13.76 14.14 59.97
N MET A 17 -12.88 13.12 59.88
CA MET A 17 -13.05 11.66 59.60
C MET A 17 -12.86 11.31 58.10
N LEU A 18 -11.81 10.61 57.63
CA LEU A 18 -10.88 9.58 58.15
C LEU A 18 -11.55 8.24 58.51
N PHE A 19 -11.04 7.19 57.85
CA PHE A 19 -11.31 5.73 57.95
C PHE A 19 -12.55 5.16 57.22
N LEU A 20 -12.32 4.35 56.17
CA LEU A 20 -12.20 2.89 56.30
C LEU A 20 -11.78 2.24 54.97
N ILE A 21 -10.73 1.42 55.08
CA ILE A 21 -10.34 0.38 54.15
C ILE A 21 -11.32 -0.77 54.37
N GLU A 22 -11.97 -1.28 53.32
CA GLU A 22 -12.45 -2.66 53.32
C GLU A 22 -12.00 -3.38 52.05
N ALA A 23 -11.19 -4.40 52.30
CA ALA A 23 -10.95 -5.51 51.40
C ALA A 23 -12.22 -6.34 51.29
N SER A 24 -12.52 -6.84 50.10
CA SER A 24 -13.43 -7.96 49.91
C SER A 24 -12.89 -8.83 48.79
N SER A 25 -12.27 -9.92 49.21
CA SER A 25 -11.94 -11.09 48.42
C SER A 25 -13.22 -11.72 47.87
N LEU A 26 -13.21 -12.15 46.60
CA LEU A 26 -14.09 -13.23 46.16
C LEU A 26 -13.46 -14.06 45.05
N ALA A 27 -13.02 -15.23 45.48
CA ALA A 27 -13.15 -16.54 44.85
C ALA A 27 -12.71 -16.70 43.38
N VAL A 28 -11.48 -17.19 43.27
CA VAL A 28 -11.03 -18.15 42.27
C VAL A 28 -12.02 -19.32 42.18
N LEU A 29 -12.59 -19.54 41.00
CA LEU A 29 -13.18 -20.83 40.63
C LEU A 29 -12.54 -21.30 39.33
N ALA A 30 -11.51 -22.14 39.49
CA ALA A 30 -10.88 -22.88 38.41
C ALA A 30 -11.78 -24.07 38.03
N LEU A 31 -12.37 -24.03 36.85
CA LEU A 31 -12.95 -25.21 36.20
C LEU A 31 -11.90 -25.81 35.27
N VAL A 32 -11.17 -26.78 35.80
CA VAL A 32 -10.36 -27.73 35.05
C VAL A 32 -11.30 -28.79 34.47
N ALA A 33 -11.34 -28.92 33.15
CA ALA A 33 -11.92 -30.07 32.46
C ALA A 33 -10.81 -30.83 31.71
N PRO A 34 -10.86 -32.17 31.69
CA PRO A 34 -9.70 -33.01 31.41
C PRO A 34 -9.39 -33.18 29.91
N PHE A 35 -8.09 -33.19 29.62
CA PHE A 35 -7.48 -33.71 28.40
C PHE A 35 -7.88 -35.18 28.18
N ASN A 36 -8.46 -35.48 27.02
CA ASN A 36 -8.50 -36.84 26.48
C ASN A 36 -7.37 -37.01 25.46
N PHE A 37 -6.44 -37.89 25.80
CA PHE A 37 -5.45 -38.48 24.92
C PHE A 37 -6.17 -39.34 23.85
N VAL A 38 -5.91 -39.07 22.57
CA VAL A 38 -6.10 -40.06 21.50
C VAL A 38 -4.81 -40.12 20.68
N THR A 39 -4.08 -41.20 20.95
CA THR A 39 -3.16 -41.99 20.11
C THR A 39 -2.64 -41.41 18.79
N LEU A 40 -1.30 -41.30 18.77
CA LEU A 40 -0.40 -41.27 17.62
C LEU A 40 -0.72 -42.36 16.58
N ALA A 41 -0.91 -41.97 15.33
CA ALA A 41 -0.73 -42.82 14.16
C ALA A 41 0.59 -42.43 13.46
N GLN A 42 1.41 -43.46 13.20
CA GLN A 42 2.75 -43.37 12.61
C GLN A 42 2.73 -42.86 11.16
N PRO A 43 3.78 -42.16 10.68
CA PRO A 43 3.90 -41.81 9.28
C PRO A 43 4.30 -43.03 8.44
N ALA A 44 3.56 -43.24 7.34
CA ALA A 44 3.90 -44.19 6.30
C ALA A 44 5.20 -43.77 5.60
N SER A 45 6.15 -44.70 5.52
CA SER A 45 7.38 -44.63 4.77
C SER A 45 7.11 -44.53 3.26
N PHE A 46 7.50 -43.41 2.65
CA PHE A 46 7.62 -43.29 1.19
C PHE A 46 9.07 -43.55 0.78
N SER A 47 9.27 -44.64 0.03
CA SER A 47 10.53 -44.97 -0.64
C SER A 47 10.66 -44.14 -1.94
N PRO A 48 11.85 -43.62 -2.27
CA PRO A 48 12.08 -42.97 -3.56
C PRO A 48 12.36 -44.01 -4.66
N PRO A 49 11.84 -43.85 -5.88
CA PRO A 49 12.34 -44.61 -7.02
C PRO A 49 13.63 -43.97 -7.54
N SER A 50 14.70 -44.77 -7.44
CA SER A 50 15.94 -44.64 -8.18
C SER A 50 15.73 -44.97 -9.67
N SER A 51 16.07 -44.05 -10.57
CA SER A 51 16.63 -44.38 -11.89
C SER A 51 17.21 -43.14 -12.57
N VAL A 52 18.52 -42.96 -12.37
CA VAL A 52 19.38 -42.13 -13.22
C VAL A 52 19.57 -42.88 -14.54
N VAL A 53 19.06 -42.33 -15.65
CA VAL A 53 19.40 -42.78 -17.00
C VAL A 53 20.26 -41.69 -17.64
N HIS A 54 21.55 -41.99 -17.78
CA HIS A 54 22.46 -41.29 -18.67
C HIS A 54 22.08 -41.56 -20.14
N PRO A 55 22.11 -40.55 -21.01
CA PRO A 55 22.41 -40.77 -22.41
C PRO A 55 23.86 -40.39 -22.71
N SER A 56 24.47 -41.32 -23.42
CA SER A 56 25.82 -41.35 -23.96
C SER A 56 26.19 -40.15 -24.85
N LEU A 57 27.46 -39.75 -24.70
CA LEU A 57 28.24 -38.99 -25.67
C LEU A 57 28.16 -39.61 -27.08
N GLY A 58 27.59 -38.85 -28.03
CA GLY A 58 27.65 -39.11 -29.46
C GLY A 58 28.38 -37.97 -30.16
N ASN A 59 29.63 -38.23 -30.53
CA ASN A 59 30.53 -37.31 -31.23
C ASN A 59 30.40 -37.54 -32.75
N ARG A 60 30.20 -36.49 -33.57
CA ARG A 60 30.75 -36.32 -34.95
C ARG A 60 30.15 -35.11 -35.69
N GLY A 61 31.02 -34.11 -35.91
CA GLY A 61 31.44 -33.63 -37.24
C GLY A 61 30.47 -32.84 -38.13
N GLY A 62 30.95 -31.70 -38.66
CA GLY A 62 30.48 -31.20 -39.96
C GLY A 62 30.32 -29.69 -40.08
N SER A 63 31.34 -29.06 -40.64
CA SER A 63 31.38 -27.68 -41.16
C SER A 63 30.28 -27.38 -42.20
N THR A 64 29.72 -26.16 -42.22
CA THR A 64 29.81 -25.18 -43.34
C THR A 64 28.90 -23.96 -43.10
N GLY A 65 29.33 -22.80 -43.61
CA GLY A 65 28.78 -21.50 -43.30
C GLY A 65 27.37 -21.21 -43.84
N GLY A 66 26.68 -20.28 -43.16
CA GLY A 66 25.38 -19.76 -43.55
C GLY A 66 25.12 -18.40 -42.90
N LYS A 67 24.57 -17.48 -43.69
CA LYS A 67 24.42 -16.04 -43.45
C LYS A 67 23.65 -15.70 -42.16
N LYS A 68 24.07 -14.62 -41.47
CA LYS A 68 23.30 -13.95 -40.41
C LYS A 68 21.95 -13.46 -40.97
N GLN A 69 20.87 -14.19 -40.68
CA GLN A 69 19.52 -13.63 -40.61
C GLN A 69 19.22 -13.28 -39.15
N ARG A 70 18.77 -12.05 -38.91
CA ARG A 70 18.18 -11.65 -37.63
C ARG A 70 16.82 -12.33 -37.52
N GLY A 71 16.76 -13.46 -36.83
CA GLY A 71 15.52 -14.11 -36.43
C GLY A 71 14.94 -13.40 -35.21
N ALA A 72 13.68 -12.99 -35.31
CA ALA A 72 12.87 -12.55 -34.18
C ALA A 72 12.73 -13.71 -33.17
N PHE A 73 12.98 -13.41 -31.90
CA PHE A 73 12.68 -14.31 -30.79
C PHE A 73 11.17 -14.26 -30.52
N ASP A 74 10.39 -15.09 -31.22
CA ASP A 74 8.98 -15.38 -30.88
C ASP A 74 8.91 -16.74 -30.17
N GLY A 75 9.61 -16.86 -29.03
CA GLY A 75 9.82 -18.14 -28.32
C GLY A 75 9.07 -18.31 -27.00
N ASP A 76 8.51 -17.24 -26.43
CA ASP A 76 7.78 -17.33 -25.17
C ASP A 76 6.31 -17.60 -25.47
N GLY A 77 5.76 -18.70 -24.93
CA GLY A 77 4.35 -19.11 -25.05
C GLY A 77 3.36 -18.16 -24.36
N ALA A 78 3.53 -16.86 -24.54
CA ALA A 78 2.67 -15.81 -24.02
C ALA A 78 1.27 -15.96 -24.61
N THR A 79 0.26 -16.03 -23.74
CA THR A 79 -1.14 -16.01 -24.17
C THR A 79 -1.59 -14.57 -24.32
N PHE A 80 -2.11 -14.27 -25.50
CA PHE A 80 -2.68 -12.97 -25.82
C PHE A 80 -4.18 -13.05 -25.59
N THR A 81 -4.69 -12.18 -24.74
CA THR A 81 -6.14 -11.95 -24.67
C THR A 81 -6.41 -10.68 -25.46
N GLU A 82 -7.05 -10.83 -26.60
CA GLU A 82 -7.53 -9.67 -27.32
C GLU A 82 -8.77 -9.12 -26.62
N VAL A 83 -8.75 -7.83 -26.32
CA VAL A 83 -9.92 -7.13 -25.79
C VAL A 83 -10.46 -6.30 -26.95
N GLU A 84 -11.60 -6.74 -27.48
CA GLU A 84 -12.32 -6.00 -28.51
C GLU A 84 -13.10 -4.86 -27.86
N GLY A 85 -12.70 -3.62 -28.14
CA GLY A 85 -13.38 -2.43 -27.66
C GLY A 85 -12.44 -1.41 -27.00
N PRO A 86 -13.00 -0.25 -26.62
CA PRO A 86 -12.22 0.79 -25.97
C PRO A 86 -11.80 0.36 -24.56
N VAL A 87 -10.51 0.49 -24.24
CA VAL A 87 -9.98 0.36 -22.88
C VAL A 87 -9.84 1.75 -22.29
N LYS A 88 -10.44 1.97 -21.12
CA LYS A 88 -10.33 3.20 -20.36
C LYS A 88 -9.63 2.92 -19.03
N CYS A 89 -8.59 3.69 -18.73
CA CYS A 89 -7.85 3.52 -17.50
C CYS A 89 -7.27 4.83 -16.99
N VAL A 90 -6.92 4.84 -15.71
CA VAL A 90 -6.16 5.95 -15.12
C VAL A 90 -4.67 5.62 -15.26
N VAL A 91 -3.92 6.57 -15.81
CA VAL A 91 -2.46 6.42 -15.95
C VAL A 91 -1.79 6.78 -14.64
N HIS A 92 -0.95 5.87 -14.16
CA HIS A 92 -0.12 6.11 -12.98
C HIS A 92 1.36 5.89 -13.30
N PHE A 93 2.17 6.41 -12.40
CA PHE A 93 3.60 6.20 -12.36
C PHE A 93 3.90 5.36 -11.12
N ILE A 94 4.49 4.20 -11.30
CA ILE A 94 5.03 3.41 -10.19
C ILE A 94 6.54 3.67 -10.14
N GLU A 95 6.99 4.18 -9.01
CA GLU A 95 8.41 4.31 -8.70
C GLU A 95 8.83 3.09 -7.88
N PRO A 96 9.71 2.23 -8.42
CA PRO A 96 10.17 1.04 -7.73
C PRO A 96 11.42 1.32 -6.91
N TYR A 97 11.37 1.11 -5.60
CA TYR A 97 12.57 1.17 -4.77
C TYR A 97 13.42 -0.09 -4.93
N MET A 98 14.56 0.05 -5.60
CA MET A 98 15.46 -1.05 -5.94
C MET A 98 16.44 -1.33 -4.81
N ILE A 99 16.65 -2.60 -4.46
CA ILE A 99 17.63 -3.02 -3.43
C ILE A 99 19.06 -2.73 -3.93
N ASP A 100 19.32 -2.95 -5.22
CA ASP A 100 20.60 -2.61 -5.85
C ASP A 100 20.58 -1.14 -6.28
N PRO A 101 21.40 -0.27 -5.65
CA PRO A 101 21.47 1.16 -6.00
C PRO A 101 22.04 1.42 -7.41
N ASN A 102 22.58 0.39 -8.08
CA ASN A 102 23.06 0.46 -9.45
C ASN A 102 22.06 -0.11 -10.48
N ALA A 103 20.95 -0.69 -10.03
CA ALA A 103 19.92 -1.14 -10.95
C ALA A 103 19.36 0.05 -11.72
N GLU A 104 19.24 -0.07 -13.04
CA GLU A 104 18.59 0.95 -13.85
C GLU A 104 17.13 1.08 -13.41
N GLU A 105 16.82 2.25 -12.86
CA GLU A 105 15.46 2.61 -12.53
C GLU A 105 14.69 2.80 -13.83
N THR A 106 13.70 1.92 -14.03
CA THR A 106 12.72 2.09 -15.08
C THR A 106 11.42 2.37 -14.39
N SER A 107 11.15 3.65 -14.18
CA SER A 107 9.84 4.10 -13.75
C SER A 107 8.77 3.49 -14.66
N ILE A 108 7.77 2.85 -14.07
CA ILE A 108 6.84 2.03 -14.85
C ILE A 108 5.55 2.83 -15.06
N LYS A 109 5.24 3.13 -16.33
CA LYS A 109 3.94 3.69 -16.70
C LYS A 109 2.91 2.58 -16.68
N VAL A 110 1.92 2.72 -15.82
CA VAL A 110 0.86 1.71 -15.68
C VAL A 110 -0.51 2.31 -15.92
N CYS A 111 -1.44 1.43 -16.27
CA CYS A 111 -2.81 1.68 -16.62
C CYS A 111 -3.66 0.84 -15.66
N VAL A 112 -4.31 1.51 -14.71
CA VAL A 112 -5.26 0.86 -13.80
C VAL A 112 -6.64 0.98 -14.42
N VAL A 113 -7.18 -0.15 -14.89
CA VAL A 113 -8.44 -0.18 -15.65
C VAL A 113 -9.61 0.18 -14.74
N ASP A 114 -10.43 1.14 -15.19
CA ASP A 114 -11.56 1.66 -14.42
C ASP A 114 -12.61 0.55 -14.19
N PRO A 115 -13.04 0.32 -12.93
CA PRO A 115 -14.03 -0.71 -12.65
C PRO A 115 -15.42 -0.46 -13.21
N GLU A 116 -15.77 0.78 -13.56
CA GLU A 116 -17.09 1.10 -14.15
C GLU A 116 -17.20 0.68 -15.63
N TYR A 117 -16.11 0.24 -16.27
CA TYR A 117 -16.17 -0.41 -17.58
C TYR A 117 -16.48 -1.91 -17.43
N GLU A 118 -17.74 -2.19 -17.08
CA GLU A 118 -18.33 -3.53 -17.02
C GLU A 118 -18.37 -4.16 -18.42
N GLY A 119 -17.28 -4.81 -18.81
CA GLY A 119 -17.23 -5.56 -20.07
C GLY A 119 -16.13 -6.61 -20.17
N ALA A 120 -15.14 -6.60 -19.27
CA ALA A 120 -14.03 -7.54 -19.34
C ALA A 120 -13.48 -7.89 -17.95
N SER A 121 -12.95 -9.11 -17.83
CA SER A 121 -12.29 -9.69 -16.65
C SER A 121 -10.96 -9.00 -16.26
N ILE A 122 -10.82 -7.71 -16.55
CA ILE A 122 -9.60 -6.91 -16.48
C ILE A 122 -9.76 -5.65 -15.62
N SER A 123 -10.99 -5.39 -15.15
CA SER A 123 -11.32 -4.26 -14.28
C SER A 123 -10.53 -4.31 -12.96
N GLY A 124 -10.09 -3.14 -12.47
CA GLY A 124 -9.34 -3.00 -11.21
C GLY A 124 -7.92 -3.58 -11.25
N THR A 125 -7.48 -4.12 -12.39
CA THR A 125 -6.14 -4.69 -12.54
C THR A 125 -5.17 -3.64 -13.09
N THR A 126 -3.94 -3.66 -12.58
CA THR A 126 -2.85 -2.80 -13.03
C THR A 126 -2.09 -3.44 -14.18
N TYR A 127 -1.98 -2.73 -15.30
CA TYR A 127 -1.25 -3.20 -16.48
C TYR A 127 -0.10 -2.25 -16.82
N GLU A 128 1.02 -2.79 -17.25
CA GLU A 128 2.11 -1.99 -17.82
C GLU A 128 1.72 -1.49 -19.21
N LEU A 129 2.04 -0.23 -19.51
CA LEU A 129 1.82 0.33 -20.83
C LEU A 129 3.03 0.07 -21.73
N ASP A 130 2.78 -0.56 -22.88
CA ASP A 130 3.79 -0.67 -23.95
C ASP A 130 3.93 0.68 -24.65
N GLU A 131 4.87 1.49 -24.15
CA GLU A 131 5.13 2.84 -24.65
C GLU A 131 5.47 2.86 -26.15
N SER A 132 6.08 1.79 -26.67
CA SER A 132 6.45 1.69 -28.09
C SER A 132 5.23 1.67 -29.01
N SER A 133 4.05 1.34 -28.48
CA SER A 133 2.79 1.35 -29.20
C SER A 133 2.15 2.75 -29.30
N PHE A 134 2.67 3.75 -28.57
CA PHE A 134 2.17 5.13 -28.56
C PHE A 134 3.05 6.06 -29.40
N PRO A 135 2.53 7.23 -29.86
CA PRO A 135 3.35 8.25 -30.49
C PRO A 135 4.47 8.72 -29.56
N TYR A 136 5.58 9.17 -30.14
CA TYR A 136 6.67 9.80 -29.38
C TYR A 136 6.12 10.97 -28.53
N ASN A 137 6.57 11.07 -27.28
CA ASN A 137 6.16 12.08 -26.29
C ASN A 137 4.68 12.05 -25.87
N PHE A 138 3.97 10.94 -26.12
CA PHE A 138 2.57 10.83 -25.74
C PHE A 138 2.34 10.99 -24.23
N PHE A 139 3.33 10.70 -23.38
CA PHE A 139 3.19 10.76 -21.93
C PHE A 139 3.91 11.95 -21.26
N ASP A 140 4.53 12.84 -22.03
CA ASP A 140 5.38 13.92 -21.50
C ASP A 140 4.61 15.00 -20.71
N ASP A 141 3.33 15.19 -21.05
CA ASP A 141 2.41 16.18 -20.47
C ASP A 141 1.34 15.53 -19.57
N VAL A 142 1.49 14.25 -19.24
CA VAL A 142 0.53 13.51 -18.42
C VAL A 142 0.68 13.93 -16.96
N GLU A 143 -0.35 14.55 -16.40
CA GLU A 143 -0.47 14.68 -14.95
C GLU A 143 -1.00 13.34 -14.42
N TYR A 144 -0.06 12.48 -14.03
CA TYR A 144 -0.31 11.13 -13.51
C TYR A 144 -1.30 11.14 -12.34
N SER A 145 -2.00 10.01 -12.14
CA SER A 145 -3.13 9.80 -11.22
C SER A 145 -4.37 10.67 -11.45
N SER A 146 -4.27 11.70 -12.30
CA SER A 146 -5.36 12.57 -12.72
C SER A 146 -5.62 12.54 -14.23
N THR A 147 -4.94 11.66 -14.98
CA THR A 147 -5.15 11.51 -16.42
C THR A 147 -5.82 10.17 -16.70
N VAL A 148 -6.95 10.24 -17.39
CA VAL A 148 -7.64 9.09 -17.97
C VAL A 148 -7.16 8.89 -19.39
N LEU A 149 -6.63 7.71 -19.67
CA LEU A 149 -6.27 7.23 -21.00
C LEU A 149 -7.42 6.41 -21.56
N THR A 150 -7.86 6.76 -22.77
CA THR A 150 -8.81 5.95 -23.54
C THR A 150 -8.13 5.43 -24.79
N ILE A 151 -8.03 4.11 -24.95
CA ILE A 151 -7.47 3.44 -26.11
C ILE A 151 -8.63 2.79 -26.86
N SER A 152 -8.93 3.22 -28.09
CA SER A 152 -10.07 2.69 -28.87
C SER A 152 -10.03 1.18 -29.11
N THR A 153 -8.84 0.59 -29.21
CA THR A 153 -8.63 -0.86 -29.26
C THR A 153 -7.23 -1.20 -28.74
N ALA A 154 -7.14 -2.13 -27.80
CA ALA A 154 -5.89 -2.55 -27.18
C ALA A 154 -5.67 -4.07 -27.33
N SER A 155 -4.41 -4.48 -27.24
CA SER A 155 -4.03 -5.89 -27.03
C SER A 155 -3.47 -6.06 -25.64
N ILE A 156 -3.96 -7.07 -24.91
CA ILE A 156 -3.45 -7.40 -23.57
C ILE A 156 -2.62 -8.68 -23.68
N ARG A 157 -1.32 -8.54 -23.43
CA ARG A 157 -0.41 -9.68 -23.32
C ARG A 157 -0.37 -10.08 -21.85
N LYS A 158 -0.88 -11.27 -21.50
CA LYS A 158 -0.58 -11.86 -20.19
C LYS A 158 0.87 -12.28 -20.23
N SER A 159 1.72 -11.41 -19.71
CA SER A 159 3.15 -11.65 -19.63
C SER A 159 3.44 -12.38 -18.33
N THR A 160 4.19 -13.48 -18.39
CA THR A 160 4.88 -14.05 -17.22
C THR A 160 5.97 -13.10 -16.69
N VAL A 161 6.29 -12.05 -17.44
CA VAL A 161 7.33 -11.04 -17.15
C VAL A 161 6.73 -9.72 -16.65
N GLY A 162 5.40 -9.54 -16.71
CA GLY A 162 4.76 -8.31 -16.25
C GLY A 162 4.83 -8.20 -14.74
N ARG A 163 5.62 -7.24 -14.22
CA ARG A 163 5.89 -7.10 -12.79
C ARG A 163 4.65 -6.67 -12.00
N ASN A 164 3.71 -6.01 -12.69
CA ASN A 164 2.51 -5.39 -12.10
C ASN A 164 1.22 -6.22 -12.24
N GLY A 165 1.33 -7.47 -12.71
CA GLY A 165 0.31 -8.52 -12.59
C GLY A 165 -0.84 -8.55 -13.60
N GLY A 166 -1.20 -7.44 -14.23
CA GLY A 166 -2.11 -7.48 -15.38
C GLY A 166 -1.46 -8.00 -16.66
N GLY A 167 -0.13 -7.83 -16.76
CA GLY A 167 0.61 -7.99 -18.01
C GLY A 167 0.78 -6.64 -18.71
N ILE A 168 0.87 -6.67 -20.05
CA ILE A 168 1.20 -5.49 -20.86
C ILE A 168 0.01 -5.11 -21.74
N ILE A 169 -0.41 -3.85 -21.66
CA ILE A 169 -1.39 -3.24 -22.56
C ILE A 169 -0.63 -2.50 -23.67
N SER A 170 -0.87 -2.89 -24.91
CA SER A 170 -0.39 -2.19 -26.10
C SER A 170 -1.57 -1.64 -26.90
N ARG A 171 -1.41 -0.44 -27.47
CA ARG A 171 -2.35 0.11 -28.45
C ARG A 171 -2.22 -0.67 -29.77
N LYS A 172 -3.35 -1.14 -30.34
CA LYS A 172 -3.31 -1.81 -31.65
C LYS A 172 -2.95 -0.81 -32.76
N LYS A 173 -2.29 -1.29 -33.82
CA LYS A 173 -1.99 -0.47 -35.00
C LYS A 173 -3.28 0.08 -35.61
N GLY A 174 -3.34 1.38 -35.82
CA GLY A 174 -4.53 2.08 -36.33
C GLY A 174 -5.53 2.52 -35.25
N ALA A 175 -5.36 2.09 -33.99
CA ALA A 175 -6.18 2.58 -32.89
C ALA A 175 -5.80 4.01 -32.49
N THR A 176 -6.80 4.79 -32.11
CA THR A 176 -6.64 6.08 -31.46
C THR A 176 -6.43 5.91 -29.96
N ALA A 177 -5.67 6.82 -29.36
CA ALA A 177 -5.54 6.98 -27.92
C ALA A 177 -5.74 8.45 -27.55
N THR A 178 -6.56 8.72 -26.54
CA THR A 178 -6.80 10.08 -26.03
C THR A 178 -6.50 10.15 -24.54
N LYS A 179 -6.08 11.34 -24.10
CA LYS A 179 -5.83 11.66 -22.69
C LYS A 179 -6.84 12.71 -22.27
N GLU A 180 -7.53 12.45 -21.18
CA GLU A 180 -8.44 13.41 -20.56
C GLU A 180 -7.97 13.63 -19.13
N ARG A 181 -7.67 14.88 -18.79
CA ARG A 181 -7.45 15.24 -17.39
C ARG A 181 -8.80 15.09 -16.68
N LEU A 182 -8.80 14.37 -15.57
CA LEU A 182 -9.92 14.34 -14.63
C LEU A 182 -10.12 15.76 -14.13
N ASP A 183 -11.09 16.43 -14.75
CA ASP A 183 -11.33 17.86 -14.55
C ASP A 183 -11.77 18.10 -13.11
N ARG A 184 -10.85 18.62 -12.29
CA ARG A 184 -11.06 18.97 -10.88
C ARG A 184 -12.18 20.00 -10.70
N SER A 185 -12.54 20.74 -11.77
CA SER A 185 -13.40 21.93 -11.73
C SER A 185 -14.86 21.70 -12.14
N LYS A 186 -15.20 20.58 -12.81
CA LYS A 186 -16.60 20.17 -13.06
C LYS A 186 -17.29 19.54 -11.86
N ARG A 187 -16.74 19.77 -10.67
CA ARG A 187 -17.47 19.68 -9.41
C ARG A 187 -18.54 20.77 -9.48
N VAL A 188 -19.79 20.36 -9.67
CA VAL A 188 -20.98 21.22 -9.67
C VAL A 188 -20.89 22.25 -8.55
N VAL A 189 -20.44 23.45 -8.89
CA VAL A 189 -20.77 24.67 -8.17
C VAL A 189 -22.17 25.01 -8.65
N VAL A 190 -23.20 24.37 -8.08
CA VAL A 190 -24.45 25.11 -7.89
C VAL A 190 -24.13 26.12 -6.81
N GLY A 191 -23.73 27.29 -7.26
CA GLY A 191 -23.26 28.38 -6.42
C GLY A 191 -23.06 29.60 -7.28
N GLY A 192 -24.16 30.03 -7.91
CA GLY A 192 -24.21 31.31 -8.58
C GLY A 192 -23.75 32.40 -7.61
N LEU A 193 -22.87 33.26 -8.10
CA LEU A 193 -22.59 34.54 -7.49
C LEU A 193 -23.89 35.35 -7.42
N ARG A 194 -24.51 35.40 -6.24
CA ARG A 194 -25.38 36.49 -5.78
C ARG A 194 -25.58 36.36 -4.27
N GLY A 195 -25.09 37.35 -3.53
CA GLY A 195 -25.14 37.35 -2.07
C GLY A 195 -26.54 37.55 -1.50
N SER A 196 -26.72 37.14 -0.24
CA SER A 196 -27.39 37.89 0.84
C SER A 196 -27.50 36.99 2.07
N ASN A 197 -27.15 37.55 3.23
CA ASN A 197 -27.71 37.36 4.57
C ASN A 197 -28.26 36.00 5.04
N GLY A 198 -27.71 35.53 6.17
CA GLY A 198 -28.51 35.26 7.37
C GLY A 198 -29.00 33.84 7.65
N ASN A 199 -28.64 33.37 8.85
CA ASN A 199 -29.24 32.33 9.69
C ASN A 199 -28.96 30.84 9.41
N ASP A 200 -28.30 30.22 10.40
CA ASP A 200 -28.64 29.00 11.12
C ASP A 200 -29.50 27.94 10.41
N ASP A 201 -28.93 26.75 10.20
CA ASP A 201 -29.31 25.57 10.99
C ASP A 201 -28.37 24.37 10.69
N ASN A 202 -27.86 23.78 11.77
CA ASN A 202 -27.03 22.58 11.77
C ASN A 202 -27.87 21.34 11.42
N HIS A 203 -27.80 20.88 10.17
CA HIS A 203 -28.12 19.50 9.84
C HIS A 203 -26.96 18.87 9.06
N GLU A 204 -26.21 18.03 9.79
CA GLU A 204 -25.26 17.07 9.22
C GLU A 204 -26.01 16.16 8.24
N MET A 205 -25.76 16.37 6.95
CA MET A 205 -26.25 15.51 5.88
C MET A 205 -25.13 14.55 5.45
N PRO A 206 -25.49 13.30 5.08
CA PRO A 206 -24.55 12.22 4.85
C PRO A 206 -23.71 12.50 3.60
N PHE A 207 -22.40 12.33 3.75
CA PHE A 207 -21.41 12.55 2.70
C PHE A 207 -21.41 11.38 1.69
N GLU A 208 -22.44 11.29 0.85
CA GLU A 208 -22.33 10.58 -0.43
C GLU A 208 -21.90 11.59 -1.50
N ARG A 209 -20.59 11.67 -1.77
CA ARG A 209 -20.05 12.40 -2.93
C ARG A 209 -19.32 11.45 -3.87
N SER A 210 -19.77 11.51 -5.12
CA SER A 210 -19.23 10.94 -6.37
C SER A 210 -17.79 10.40 -6.36
N ARG A 211 -17.66 9.19 -6.93
CA ARG A 211 -16.53 8.24 -7.00
C ARG A 211 -15.28 8.70 -7.80
N GLY A 212 -14.84 9.95 -7.64
CA GLY A 212 -13.53 10.37 -8.15
C GLY A 212 -12.41 9.89 -7.23
N ARG A 213 -11.40 9.20 -7.78
CA ARG A 213 -10.23 8.67 -7.05
C ARG A 213 -9.55 9.80 -6.25
N ARG A 214 -9.34 9.59 -4.95
CA ARG A 214 -8.74 10.58 -4.03
C ARG A 214 -7.22 10.52 -4.14
N LEU A 215 -6.56 11.68 -4.21
CA LEU A 215 -5.12 11.79 -3.99
C LEU A 215 -4.83 11.59 -2.50
N ALA A 216 -3.64 11.12 -2.15
CA ALA A 216 -3.18 11.20 -0.78
C ALA A 216 -3.18 12.65 -0.31
N GLN A 217 -3.57 12.86 0.96
CA GLN A 217 -3.57 14.18 1.55
C GLN A 217 -2.15 14.59 1.93
N THR A 218 -1.76 15.81 1.58
CA THR A 218 -0.46 16.40 1.95
C THR A 218 -0.48 17.07 3.32
N MET A 219 -1.67 17.29 3.90
CA MET A 219 -1.87 17.90 5.22
C MET A 219 -3.14 17.34 5.88
N GLY A 220 -3.28 17.57 7.17
CA GLY A 220 -4.38 17.10 8.01
C GLY A 220 -4.22 15.67 8.49
N LYS A 221 -5.35 15.06 8.86
CA LYS A 221 -5.44 13.64 9.23
C LYS A 221 -5.60 12.81 7.97
N SER A 222 -4.62 11.98 7.67
CA SER A 222 -4.63 11.07 6.53
C SER A 222 -4.84 9.64 7.04
N PHE A 223 -5.95 9.01 6.68
CA PHE A 223 -6.26 7.67 7.15
C PHE A 223 -5.50 6.62 6.36
N LEU A 224 -4.69 5.82 7.05
CA LEU A 224 -3.84 4.76 6.51
C LEU A 224 -4.39 3.40 6.92
N ILE A 225 -4.63 2.53 5.94
CA ILE A 225 -4.89 1.11 6.14
C ILE A 225 -3.68 0.29 5.69
N VAL A 226 -3.31 -0.70 6.49
CA VAL A 226 -2.26 -1.67 6.11
C VAL A 226 -2.94 -2.99 5.75
N LEU A 227 -2.71 -3.48 4.54
CA LEU A 227 -3.23 -4.76 4.04
C LEU A 227 -2.14 -5.81 4.10
N TYR A 228 -2.24 -6.68 5.10
CA TYR A 228 -1.24 -7.70 5.40
C TYR A 228 -1.65 -9.04 4.77
N ALA A 229 -0.99 -9.43 3.69
CA ALA A 229 -1.36 -10.60 2.90
C ALA A 229 -1.08 -11.91 3.64
N MET A 230 -2.04 -12.84 3.61
CA MET A 230 -1.93 -14.18 4.19
C MET A 230 -2.26 -15.25 3.13
N PRO A 231 -1.30 -15.62 2.28
CA PRO A 231 -1.48 -16.66 1.25
C PRO A 231 -1.41 -18.07 1.83
N LEU A 232 -1.71 -19.07 0.99
CA LEU A 232 -1.73 -20.49 1.39
C LEU A 232 -0.34 -21.11 1.56
N ASP A 233 0.65 -20.65 0.78
CA ASP A 233 1.97 -21.28 0.63
C ASP A 233 3.14 -20.45 1.17
N ALA A 234 2.87 -19.26 1.69
CA ALA A 234 3.90 -18.34 2.17
C ALA A 234 3.43 -17.57 3.40
N SER A 235 4.36 -16.93 4.10
CA SER A 235 4.05 -16.09 5.26
C SER A 235 4.95 -14.86 5.30
N ASN A 236 4.43 -13.78 5.86
CA ASN A 236 5.21 -12.62 6.25
C ASN A 236 5.97 -12.97 7.54
N THR A 237 7.28 -13.21 7.45
CA THR A 237 8.08 -13.78 8.53
C THR A 237 8.85 -12.74 9.36
N HIS A 238 8.96 -11.49 8.89
CA HIS A 238 9.82 -10.47 9.49
C HIS A 238 9.15 -9.64 10.59
N ARG A 239 7.84 -9.39 10.44
CA ARG A 239 7.01 -8.71 11.43
C ARG A 239 5.65 -9.36 11.45
N THR A 240 5.13 -9.62 12.65
CA THR A 240 3.70 -9.87 12.83
C THR A 240 2.89 -8.59 12.58
N SER A 241 1.57 -8.70 12.42
CA SER A 241 0.71 -7.51 12.28
C SER A 241 0.76 -6.57 13.49
N VAL A 242 1.02 -7.09 14.71
CA VAL A 242 1.18 -6.27 15.92
C VAL A 242 2.47 -5.47 15.85
N GLN A 243 3.59 -6.13 15.54
CA GLN A 243 4.88 -5.44 15.44
C GLN A 243 4.88 -4.42 14.30
N LEU A 244 4.30 -4.78 13.15
CA LEU A 244 4.17 -3.86 12.02
C LEU A 244 3.31 -2.62 12.37
N ALA A 245 2.24 -2.79 13.15
CA ALA A 245 1.46 -1.66 13.65
C ALA A 245 2.29 -0.74 14.57
N ASN A 246 3.20 -1.32 15.36
CA ASN A 246 4.15 -0.57 16.17
C ASN A 246 5.13 0.23 15.29
N ASP A 247 5.75 -0.42 14.30
CA ASP A 247 6.73 0.21 13.40
C ASP A 247 6.11 1.34 12.54
N ILE A 248 4.82 1.25 12.22
CA ILE A 248 4.13 2.26 11.39
C ILE A 248 3.51 3.37 12.24
N PHE A 249 2.79 3.01 13.31
CA PHE A 249 1.95 3.95 14.06
C PHE A 249 2.47 4.25 15.47
N GLY A 250 3.44 3.48 15.96
CA GLY A 250 3.83 3.44 17.36
C GLY A 250 2.73 2.88 18.23
N ILE A 251 1.94 1.92 17.74
CA ILE A 251 0.82 1.32 18.50
C ILE A 251 1.17 -0.12 18.82
N ASN A 252 1.20 -0.43 20.11
CA ASN A 252 1.42 -1.77 20.60
C ASN A 252 0.64 -2.00 21.89
N ASP A 253 -0.21 -3.02 21.89
CA ASP A 253 -0.98 -3.49 23.04
C ASP A 253 -0.35 -4.74 23.69
N SER A 254 0.76 -5.24 23.13
CA SER A 254 1.53 -6.32 23.72
C SER A 254 2.36 -5.83 24.90
N VAL A 255 2.28 -6.55 26.02
CA VAL A 255 3.15 -6.34 27.19
C VAL A 255 4.61 -6.75 26.94
N SER A 256 4.90 -7.48 25.85
CA SER A 256 6.22 -8.04 25.58
C SER A 256 7.12 -7.13 24.75
N GLU A 257 6.58 -6.10 24.12
CA GLU A 257 7.29 -5.24 23.20
C GLU A 257 7.00 -3.77 23.58
N PRO A 258 8.00 -2.90 23.72
CA PRO A 258 7.76 -1.49 24.03
C PRO A 258 7.12 -0.77 22.84
N GLN A 259 6.45 0.35 23.12
CA GLN A 259 5.96 1.26 22.09
C GLN A 259 7.15 1.82 21.30
N ASP A 260 7.08 1.77 19.96
CA ASP A 260 8.10 2.36 19.11
C ASP A 260 7.92 3.89 19.06
N LEU A 261 8.97 4.60 19.45
CA LEU A 261 9.01 6.07 19.49
C LEU A 261 9.36 6.67 18.11
N VAL A 262 10.03 5.91 17.24
CA VAL A 262 10.53 6.35 15.94
C VAL A 262 9.95 5.47 14.84
N ASN A 263 8.64 5.59 14.68
CA ASN A 263 7.84 4.93 13.65
C ASN A 263 7.59 5.85 12.44
N ALA A 264 7.07 5.32 11.33
CA ALA A 264 6.77 6.15 10.15
C ALA A 264 5.82 7.30 10.43
N ARG A 265 4.80 7.10 11.26
CA ARG A 265 3.86 8.17 11.63
C ARG A 265 4.57 9.30 12.39
N SER A 266 5.41 8.98 13.38
CA SER A 266 6.14 9.99 14.15
C SER A 266 7.15 10.73 13.27
N GLN A 267 7.79 10.03 12.33
CA GLN A 267 8.68 10.66 11.36
C GLN A 267 7.95 11.59 10.39
N VAL A 268 6.81 11.18 9.82
CA VAL A 268 5.99 12.04 8.95
C VAL A 268 5.47 13.26 9.69
N LEU A 269 5.01 13.09 10.94
CA LEU A 269 4.61 14.19 11.81
C LEU A 269 5.76 15.17 12.03
N ARG A 270 6.96 14.67 12.32
CA ARG A 270 8.15 15.51 12.52
C ARG A 270 8.53 16.26 11.25
N CYS A 271 8.53 15.59 10.10
CA CYS A 271 8.96 16.16 8.83
C CYS A 271 7.97 17.17 8.24
N SER A 272 6.68 16.96 8.49
CA SER A 272 5.63 17.92 8.13
C SER A 272 5.37 18.99 9.19
N ARG A 273 6.17 19.06 10.27
CA ARG A 273 5.96 19.99 11.40
C ARG A 273 4.55 19.89 12.01
N GLY A 274 4.01 18.68 12.05
CA GLY A 274 2.67 18.38 12.57
C GLY A 274 1.54 18.67 11.58
N GLN A 275 1.85 19.06 10.33
CA GLN A 275 0.82 19.34 9.33
C GLN A 275 0.20 18.06 8.76
N LEU A 276 0.93 16.95 8.66
CA LEU A 276 0.42 15.67 8.16
C LEU A 276 0.51 14.60 9.25
N ASN A 277 -0.62 13.96 9.56
CA ASN A 277 -0.72 12.92 10.57
C ASN A 277 -1.39 11.68 10.00
N TYR A 278 -0.65 10.57 9.92
CA TYR A 278 -1.23 9.29 9.55
C TYR A 278 -2.03 8.69 10.71
N VAL A 279 -3.25 8.27 10.42
CA VAL A 279 -4.22 7.76 11.38
C VAL A 279 -4.61 6.33 10.99
N PRO A 280 -4.51 5.33 11.88
CA PRO A 280 -4.74 3.92 11.55
C PRO A 280 -6.20 3.59 11.22
N ALA A 281 -6.39 2.57 10.37
CA ALA A 281 -7.63 1.83 10.17
C ALA A 281 -7.85 0.83 11.32
N CYS A 282 -8.71 1.16 12.26
CA CYS A 282 -8.53 0.72 13.66
C CYS A 282 -8.95 -0.71 14.04
N GLY A 283 -8.38 -1.20 15.16
CA GLY A 283 -8.74 -2.45 15.86
C GLY A 283 -8.76 -2.37 17.41
N THR A 284 -8.33 -1.27 18.04
CA THR A 284 -8.42 -1.03 19.51
C THR A 284 -8.53 0.47 19.85
N ALA A 285 -8.75 0.79 21.13
CA ALA A 285 -9.27 2.04 21.70
C ALA A 285 -8.31 3.25 21.73
N GLU A 286 -7.71 3.64 20.60
CA GLU A 286 -7.20 5.01 20.48
C GLU A 286 -8.30 5.97 20.03
N GLN A 287 -8.38 7.16 20.63
CA GLN A 287 -9.41 8.17 20.36
C GLN A 287 -9.33 8.79 18.94
N MET A 288 -8.40 8.33 18.10
CA MET A 288 -8.19 8.83 16.74
C MET A 288 -8.07 7.67 15.76
N CYS A 289 -9.20 7.22 15.25
CA CYS A 289 -9.31 6.09 14.34
C CYS A 289 -10.13 6.47 13.12
N TYR A 290 -10.00 5.66 12.04
CA TYR A 290 -10.95 5.77 10.93
C TYR A 290 -12.38 5.59 11.46
N PRO A 291 -13.29 6.56 11.24
CA PRO A 291 -14.66 6.44 11.71
C PRO A 291 -15.33 5.24 11.01
N PHE A 292 -16.28 4.58 11.69
CA PHE A 292 -17.12 3.51 11.13
C PHE A 292 -16.52 2.10 11.01
N VAL A 293 -15.33 1.82 11.56
CA VAL A 293 -14.87 0.44 11.71
C VAL A 293 -15.55 -0.19 12.94
N ASN A 294 -16.35 -1.24 12.73
CA ASN A 294 -16.90 -2.05 13.82
C ASN A 294 -15.86 -3.07 14.30
N GLN A 295 -15.94 -3.48 15.58
CA GLN A 295 -15.04 -4.47 16.21
C GLN A 295 -15.08 -5.87 15.57
N SER A 296 -15.91 -6.11 14.55
CA SER A 296 -16.07 -7.40 13.88
C SER A 296 -15.08 -7.63 12.73
N VAL A 297 -14.32 -6.63 12.30
CA VAL A 297 -13.17 -6.83 11.41
C VAL A 297 -11.95 -7.11 12.26
N SER A 298 -11.19 -8.13 11.90
CA SER A 298 -9.90 -8.45 12.52
C SER A 298 -8.81 -7.46 12.07
N PHE A 299 -8.97 -6.19 12.43
CA PHE A 299 -7.87 -5.24 12.43
C PHE A 299 -7.00 -5.49 13.65
N VAL A 300 -5.69 -5.46 13.44
CA VAL A 300 -4.69 -5.43 14.50
C VAL A 300 -4.05 -4.05 14.45
N ASN A 301 -4.55 -3.12 15.28
CA ASN A 301 -3.97 -1.79 15.48
C ASN A 301 -3.68 -0.98 14.19
N GLY A 302 -4.53 -1.04 13.16
CA GLY A 302 -4.24 -0.41 11.85
C GLY A 302 -4.12 -1.40 10.70
N VAL A 303 -3.85 -2.66 11.02
CA VAL A 303 -3.46 -3.70 10.07
C VAL A 303 -4.62 -4.66 9.83
N LEU A 304 -5.16 -4.65 8.60
CA LEU A 304 -6.09 -5.66 8.13
C LEU A 304 -5.32 -6.90 7.69
N GLN A 305 -5.51 -8.01 8.38
CA GLN A 305 -5.05 -9.31 7.90
C GLN A 305 -5.96 -9.78 6.76
N VAL A 306 -5.38 -10.08 5.60
CA VAL A 306 -6.11 -10.41 4.37
C VAL A 306 -5.77 -11.83 3.94
N PRO A 307 -6.59 -12.84 4.32
CA PRO A 307 -6.49 -14.18 3.77
C PRO A 307 -6.70 -14.15 2.26
N ILE A 308 -5.78 -14.74 1.50
CA ILE A 308 -5.94 -14.94 0.06
C ILE A 308 -5.83 -16.43 -0.25
N ASN A 309 -6.80 -16.98 -0.99
CA ASN A 309 -6.90 -18.41 -1.31
C ASN A 309 -6.05 -18.79 -2.53
N TYR A 310 -4.83 -18.26 -2.61
CA TYR A 310 -3.91 -18.45 -3.74
C TYR A 310 -2.50 -18.75 -3.22
N ASN A 311 -1.78 -19.55 -3.99
CA ASN A 311 -0.33 -19.69 -3.84
C ASN A 311 0.35 -18.51 -4.53
N ILE A 312 1.36 -17.93 -3.89
CA ILE A 312 2.02 -16.71 -4.39
C ILE A 312 3.50 -16.91 -4.72
N THR A 313 4.09 -18.06 -4.39
CA THR A 313 5.52 -18.29 -4.62
C THR A 313 5.88 -18.12 -6.10
N GLY A 314 6.78 -17.18 -6.40
CA GLY A 314 7.21 -16.85 -7.75
C GLY A 314 6.17 -16.10 -8.60
N ILE A 315 5.03 -15.70 -8.02
CA ILE A 315 4.03 -14.88 -8.69
C ILE A 315 4.41 -13.41 -8.55
N ALA A 316 4.37 -12.66 -9.66
CA ALA A 316 4.67 -11.23 -9.67
C ALA A 316 3.86 -10.46 -8.62
N TRP A 317 4.53 -9.65 -7.80
CA TRP A 317 3.95 -8.96 -6.65
C TRP A 317 2.70 -8.13 -7.01
N GLY A 318 2.65 -7.50 -8.19
CA GLY A 318 1.48 -6.71 -8.59
C GLY A 318 0.23 -7.56 -8.81
N THR A 319 0.39 -8.83 -9.18
CA THR A 319 -0.73 -9.79 -9.26
C THR A 319 -1.26 -10.07 -7.86
N VAL A 320 -0.35 -10.31 -6.92
CA VAL A 320 -0.67 -10.60 -5.53
C VAL A 320 -1.35 -9.39 -4.88
N MET A 321 -0.85 -8.18 -5.16
CA MET A 321 -1.47 -6.92 -4.72
C MET A 321 -2.93 -6.83 -5.17
N ASN A 322 -3.24 -7.12 -6.44
CA ASN A 322 -4.61 -7.10 -6.95
C ASN A 322 -5.50 -8.14 -6.23
N TRP A 323 -4.99 -9.34 -5.94
CA TRP A 323 -5.71 -10.35 -5.14
C TRP A 323 -5.99 -9.87 -3.73
N VAL A 324 -5.00 -9.24 -3.08
CA VAL A 324 -5.11 -8.68 -1.74
C VAL A 324 -6.14 -7.54 -1.71
N GLU A 325 -6.10 -6.59 -2.66
CA GLU A 325 -7.10 -5.52 -2.74
C GLU A 325 -8.52 -6.09 -2.90
N ALA A 326 -8.69 -7.09 -3.77
CA ALA A 326 -9.99 -7.70 -4.03
C ALA A 326 -10.55 -8.39 -2.78
N GLU A 327 -9.76 -9.19 -2.07
CA GLU A 327 -10.21 -9.84 -0.83
C GLU A 327 -10.40 -8.84 0.32
N ALA A 328 -9.51 -7.86 0.46
CA ALA A 328 -9.66 -6.78 1.44
C ALA A 328 -10.97 -6.00 1.22
N GLN A 329 -11.28 -5.66 -0.03
CA GLN A 329 -12.50 -4.95 -0.37
C GLN A 329 -13.75 -5.77 0.00
N LYS A 330 -13.74 -7.11 -0.14
CA LYS A 330 -14.85 -7.97 0.32
C LYS A 330 -15.02 -7.91 1.84
N ILE A 331 -13.92 -8.00 2.59
CA ILE A 331 -13.93 -7.91 4.06
C ILE A 331 -14.51 -6.56 4.51
N LEU A 332 -14.08 -5.46 3.87
CA LEU A 332 -14.53 -4.10 4.16
C LEU A 332 -15.99 -3.86 3.75
N GLN A 333 -16.45 -4.41 2.63
CA GLN A 333 -17.85 -4.29 2.17
C GLN A 333 -18.83 -5.08 3.03
N ALA A 334 -18.38 -6.14 3.71
CA ALA A 334 -19.21 -6.88 4.66
C ALA A 334 -19.54 -6.08 5.94
N GLN A 335 -18.91 -4.92 6.15
CA GLN A 335 -19.21 -4.04 7.28
C GLN A 335 -20.55 -3.32 7.11
N THR A 336 -21.08 -2.83 8.23
CA THR A 336 -22.31 -2.01 8.25
C THR A 336 -22.02 -0.71 9.03
N PRO A 337 -21.94 0.45 8.34
CA PRO A 337 -22.09 0.62 6.89
C PRO A 337 -20.93 -0.02 6.09
N PRO A 338 -21.14 -0.41 4.82
CA PRO A 338 -20.07 -0.93 3.97
C PRO A 338 -18.94 0.07 3.81
N ILE A 339 -17.70 -0.40 3.94
CA ILE A 339 -16.51 0.43 3.77
C ILE A 339 -15.91 0.19 2.38
N ASN A 340 -15.66 1.26 1.65
CA ASN A 340 -14.91 1.20 0.39
C ASN A 340 -13.41 1.40 0.69
N ILE A 341 -12.53 0.56 0.15
CA ILE A 341 -11.09 0.67 0.40
C ILE A 341 -10.50 2.00 -0.10
N SER A 342 -11.07 2.57 -1.17
CA SER A 342 -10.68 3.89 -1.69
C SER A 342 -11.10 5.07 -0.80
N SER A 343 -11.81 4.81 0.31
CA SER A 343 -12.15 5.83 1.30
C SER A 343 -10.97 6.20 2.20
N PHE A 344 -9.99 5.30 2.34
CA PHE A 344 -8.71 5.58 2.99
C PHE A 344 -7.88 6.56 2.15
N ASN A 345 -7.02 7.33 2.82
CA ASN A 345 -6.13 8.28 2.14
C ASN A 345 -4.83 7.63 1.72
N GLN A 346 -4.41 6.59 2.44
CA GLN A 346 -3.27 5.74 2.12
C GLN A 346 -3.61 4.26 2.33
N ILE A 347 -3.03 3.41 1.50
CA ILE A 347 -3.19 1.97 1.46
C ILE A 347 -1.78 1.37 1.34
N MET A 348 -1.31 0.73 2.39
CA MET A 348 -0.01 0.05 2.42
C MET A 348 -0.22 -1.44 2.26
N HIS A 349 0.34 -2.05 1.23
CA HIS A 349 0.35 -3.50 1.03
C HIS A 349 1.62 -4.11 1.62
N VAL A 350 1.46 -5.19 2.37
CA VAL A 350 2.58 -6.04 2.82
C VAL A 350 2.38 -7.44 2.26
N ILE A 351 3.30 -7.81 1.36
CA ILE A 351 3.25 -9.07 0.62
C ILE A 351 4.50 -9.90 0.97
N PRO A 352 4.38 -11.23 1.20
CA PRO A 352 5.53 -12.06 1.53
C PRO A 352 6.64 -12.00 0.47
N ASP A 353 7.88 -12.16 0.91
CA ASP A 353 9.06 -12.15 0.03
C ASP A 353 9.07 -13.33 -0.97
N ALA A 354 8.21 -14.33 -0.77
CA ALA A 354 8.04 -15.46 -1.70
C ALA A 354 7.44 -15.05 -3.06
N ALA A 355 6.75 -13.92 -3.14
CA ALA A 355 6.32 -13.34 -4.42
C ALA A 355 7.54 -12.94 -5.27
N ASP A 356 7.38 -12.83 -6.58
CA ASP A 356 8.43 -12.28 -7.44
C ASP A 356 8.41 -10.74 -7.39
N TRP A 357 9.42 -10.20 -6.71
CA TRP A 357 9.65 -8.77 -6.55
C TRP A 357 10.56 -8.15 -7.60
N GLY A 358 11.14 -8.94 -8.52
CA GLY A 358 12.01 -8.42 -9.57
C GLY A 358 13.19 -7.56 -9.07
N GLY A 359 13.65 -7.77 -7.82
CA GLY A 359 14.73 -7.01 -7.17
C GLY A 359 14.30 -5.74 -6.42
N MET A 360 13.00 -5.45 -6.35
CA MET A 360 12.44 -4.32 -5.62
C MET A 360 12.22 -4.66 -4.14
N ALA A 361 12.41 -3.67 -3.26
CA ALA A 361 12.04 -3.74 -1.85
C ALA A 361 10.61 -3.23 -1.61
N ALA A 362 10.25 -2.18 -2.34
CA ALA A 362 8.94 -1.53 -2.27
C ALA A 362 8.64 -0.79 -3.58
N ALA A 363 7.40 -0.32 -3.71
CA ALA A 363 6.99 0.57 -4.79
C ALA A 363 5.76 1.38 -4.38
N ALA A 364 5.56 2.52 -5.01
CA ALA A 364 4.38 3.35 -4.78
C ALA A 364 3.91 4.07 -6.02
N TYR A 365 2.62 4.36 -6.05
CA TYR A 365 2.07 5.27 -7.04
C TYR A 365 2.40 6.72 -6.69
N VAL A 366 3.04 7.43 -7.64
CA VAL A 366 3.28 8.87 -7.51
C VAL A 366 1.98 9.64 -7.62
N GLY A 367 1.67 10.43 -6.59
CA GLY A 367 0.40 11.14 -6.48
C GLY A 367 -0.80 10.20 -6.34
N GLY A 368 -0.58 8.99 -5.82
CA GLY A 368 -1.64 7.99 -5.56
C GLY A 368 -2.00 7.86 -4.08
N GLN A 369 -2.48 6.69 -3.70
CA GLN A 369 -2.74 6.31 -2.30
C GLN A 369 -2.09 4.99 -1.92
N THR A 370 -1.56 4.25 -2.89
CA THR A 370 -1.15 2.87 -2.68
C THR A 370 0.37 2.75 -2.74
N SER A 371 0.92 2.11 -1.71
CA SER A 371 2.31 1.68 -1.61
C SER A 371 2.34 0.18 -1.31
N VAL A 372 3.39 -0.51 -1.74
CA VAL A 372 3.54 -1.95 -1.62
C VAL A 372 4.95 -2.30 -1.20
N PHE A 373 5.06 -3.21 -0.23
CA PHE A 373 6.32 -3.55 0.41
C PHE A 373 6.47 -5.05 0.49
N SER A 374 7.69 -5.52 0.26
CA SER A 374 8.04 -6.89 0.57
C SER A 374 8.15 -7.05 2.09
N SER A 375 7.83 -8.25 2.60
CA SER A 375 7.82 -8.50 4.05
C SER A 375 9.12 -8.10 4.72
N SER A 376 10.26 -8.30 4.07
CA SER A 376 11.60 -7.98 4.61
C SER A 376 11.90 -6.49 4.71
N TYR A 377 11.12 -5.62 4.06
CA TYR A 377 11.33 -4.17 4.09
C TYR A 377 10.14 -3.37 4.61
N ALA A 378 8.99 -4.02 4.80
CA ALA A 378 7.77 -3.38 5.27
C ALA A 378 7.89 -2.72 6.65
N PHE A 379 8.94 -3.00 7.42
CA PHE A 379 9.20 -2.41 8.74
C PHE A 379 10.23 -1.27 8.74
N VAL A 380 10.93 -1.05 7.62
CA VAL A 380 12.00 -0.05 7.55
C VAL A 380 11.37 1.33 7.46
N MET A 381 11.42 2.11 8.55
CA MET A 381 10.75 3.42 8.64
C MET A 381 11.14 4.37 7.51
N GLY A 382 12.44 4.45 7.17
CA GLY A 382 12.91 5.32 6.09
C GLY A 382 12.27 4.98 4.74
N LEU A 383 12.09 3.69 4.45
CA LEU A 383 11.44 3.22 3.23
C LEU A 383 9.92 3.43 3.28
N GLN A 384 9.29 3.19 4.42
CA GLN A 384 7.86 3.49 4.60
C GLN A 384 7.56 4.95 4.26
N VAL A 385 8.34 5.88 4.83
CA VAL A 385 8.16 7.31 4.61
C VAL A 385 8.52 7.73 3.17
N HIS A 386 9.49 7.06 2.54
CA HIS A 386 9.81 7.24 1.12
C HIS A 386 8.60 6.96 0.23
N GLU A 387 8.00 5.77 0.36
CA GLU A 387 6.84 5.38 -0.45
C GLU A 387 5.59 6.22 -0.14
N PHE A 388 5.41 6.61 1.12
CA PHE A 388 4.35 7.57 1.49
C PHE A 388 4.59 8.94 0.85
N GLY A 389 5.85 9.34 0.69
CA GLY A 389 6.28 10.52 -0.07
C GLY A 389 5.85 10.44 -1.53
N HIS A 390 6.05 9.31 -2.20
CA HIS A 390 5.52 9.09 -3.54
C HIS A 390 4.01 9.23 -3.59
N ASN A 391 3.27 8.64 -2.64
CA ASN A 391 1.82 8.76 -2.62
C ASN A 391 1.34 10.21 -2.57
N ILE A 392 2.02 11.09 -1.84
CA ILE A 392 1.70 12.53 -1.80
C ILE A 392 2.31 13.35 -2.96
N GLY A 393 2.96 12.69 -3.92
CA GLY A 393 3.43 13.28 -5.17
C GLY A 393 4.93 13.61 -5.22
N LEU A 394 5.69 13.30 -4.17
CA LEU A 394 7.14 13.52 -4.17
C LEU A 394 7.81 12.54 -5.12
N ARG A 395 8.75 13.05 -5.91
CA ARG A 395 9.67 12.21 -6.72
C ARG A 395 10.96 11.93 -5.96
N HIS A 396 11.81 11.09 -6.53
CA HIS A 396 13.15 10.87 -5.99
C HIS A 396 13.98 12.15 -5.82
N SER A 397 14.83 12.17 -4.80
CA SER A 397 15.91 13.13 -4.63
C SER A 397 17.15 12.57 -5.29
N GLY A 398 17.27 12.71 -6.60
CA GLY A 398 18.45 12.23 -7.31
C GLY A 398 19.68 13.11 -7.11
N TYR A 399 20.86 12.50 -7.18
CA TYR A 399 22.14 13.20 -7.24
C TYR A 399 22.97 12.71 -8.42
N ASN A 400 23.55 13.63 -9.21
CA ASN A 400 24.35 13.33 -10.40
C ASN A 400 23.70 12.36 -11.41
N GLY A 401 22.37 12.44 -11.56
CA GLY A 401 21.63 11.60 -12.51
C GLY A 401 21.30 10.19 -12.01
N ASN A 402 21.68 9.83 -10.77
CA ASN A 402 21.17 8.64 -10.10
C ASN A 402 20.08 9.07 -9.10
N SER A 403 18.87 8.57 -9.29
CA SER A 403 17.68 8.93 -8.52
C SER A 403 17.78 8.63 -7.02
N TYR A 404 18.59 7.65 -6.64
CA TYR A 404 18.75 7.20 -5.26
C TYR A 404 20.00 7.76 -4.58
N ALA A 405 20.86 8.48 -5.32
CA ALA A 405 22.17 8.86 -4.83
C ALA A 405 22.17 10.02 -3.82
N ASP A 406 21.03 10.67 -3.56
CA ASP A 406 20.93 11.59 -2.43
C ASP A 406 20.68 10.80 -1.14
N HIS A 407 21.60 10.92 -0.19
CA HIS A 407 21.45 10.34 1.14
C HIS A 407 21.10 11.39 2.20
N SER A 408 20.86 12.63 1.77
CA SER A 408 20.55 13.76 2.67
C SER A 408 19.07 13.84 3.04
N ASP A 409 18.20 13.10 2.35
CA ASP A 409 16.77 13.05 2.63
C ASP A 409 16.13 11.66 2.43
N LEU A 410 14.85 11.54 2.79
CA LEU A 410 14.10 10.28 2.72
C LEU A 410 13.59 9.92 1.31
N MET A 411 13.65 10.82 0.32
CA MET A 411 13.26 10.53 -1.06
C MET A 411 14.44 10.12 -1.95
N GLY A 412 15.66 10.04 -1.42
CA GLY A 412 16.77 9.35 -2.07
C GLY A 412 16.92 7.93 -1.54
N ASN A 413 18.11 7.52 -1.11
CA ASN A 413 18.35 6.20 -0.50
C ASN A 413 18.66 6.37 0.99
N PRO A 414 17.65 6.43 1.85
CA PRO A 414 17.89 6.45 3.29
C PRO A 414 18.51 5.12 3.73
N SER A 415 19.29 5.14 4.80
CA SER A 415 19.80 3.92 5.43
C SER A 415 18.66 2.95 5.79
N TYR A 416 18.91 1.64 5.71
CA TYR A 416 17.94 0.57 5.97
C TYR A 416 17.82 0.20 7.47
N GLY A 417 17.77 1.19 8.35
CA GLY A 417 17.50 0.94 9.77
C GLY A 417 16.00 0.82 10.02
N ASP A 418 15.63 0.00 11.01
CA ASP A 418 14.26 -0.07 11.56
C ASP A 418 13.73 1.35 11.84
N ASP A 419 14.49 2.10 12.65
CA ASP A 419 14.14 3.44 13.14
C ASP A 419 14.97 4.56 12.47
N GLY A 420 15.81 4.23 11.50
CA GLY A 420 16.93 5.07 11.11
C GLY A 420 17.21 5.10 9.61
N PRO A 421 17.60 6.26 9.05
CA PRO A 421 17.91 7.50 9.74
C PRO A 421 16.66 8.38 9.93
N ALA A 422 16.50 8.98 11.10
CA ALA A 422 15.41 9.91 11.40
C ALA A 422 15.65 11.31 10.78
N ILE A 423 15.79 11.36 9.45
CA ILE A 423 15.96 12.56 8.61
C ILE A 423 14.66 12.90 7.88
N CYS A 424 14.54 14.12 7.36
CA CYS A 424 13.33 14.55 6.65
C CYS A 424 13.60 14.77 5.17
N PHE A 425 12.54 15.06 4.42
CA PHE A 425 12.64 15.50 3.03
C PHE A 425 13.54 16.74 2.91
N ASN A 426 14.21 16.93 1.77
CA ASN A 426 14.98 18.16 1.55
C ASN A 426 14.09 19.43 1.59
N GLY A 427 14.72 20.60 1.54
CA GLY A 427 14.01 21.88 1.67
C GLY A 427 12.90 22.10 0.62
N ALA A 428 13.11 21.66 -0.62
CA ALA A 428 12.12 21.81 -1.69
C ALA A 428 10.87 20.94 -1.43
N LYS A 429 11.07 19.69 -1.04
CA LYS A 429 9.99 18.74 -0.75
C LYS A 429 9.30 19.02 0.59
N SER A 430 10.05 19.48 1.58
CA SER A 430 9.49 19.95 2.84
C SER A 430 8.46 21.06 2.58
N TRP A 431 8.81 22.06 1.75
CA TRP A 431 7.89 23.14 1.36
C TRP A 431 6.58 22.65 0.72
N GLU A 432 6.60 21.55 -0.04
CA GLU A 432 5.40 20.96 -0.64
C GLU A 432 4.48 20.28 0.40
N THR A 433 5.02 19.91 1.54
CA THR A 433 4.33 19.15 2.60
C THR A 433 4.02 19.96 3.86
N GLY A 434 4.47 21.23 3.93
CA GLY A 434 4.22 22.15 5.04
C GLY A 434 5.49 22.55 5.79
#